data_AF-A0AAV5UPW2-F1
#
_entry.id   AF-A0AAV5UPW2-F1
#
_cell.length_a   1.000
_cell.length_b   1.000
_cell.length_c   1.000
_cell.angle_alpha   90.00
_cell.angle_beta   90.00
_cell.angle_gamma   90.00
#
_symmetry.space_group_name_H-M   'P 1'
#
loop_
_entity.id
_entity.type
_entity.pdbx_description
1 polymer ?
#
loop_
_entity_poly.entity_id
_entity_poly.type
_entity_poly.pdbx_seq_one_letter_code
_entity_poly.pdbx_strand_id
1 'polypeptide(L)'
;KLAFVFALFGCTIALRDQSIAVTGTLLCGGKPASEVRIKLWEEDSGPDPDDLLDQGYTDKEGKFRLSGGTAELTPIDPVFKVYHDCDDGVLPGSRKVKFGLPKSYITQGKTPTKTFDIGIVNLETIFKNEEREMIVSKRSLRFRRGGVNEEMDDTAV
;
A
#
# COMPACT_ATOMS: atom_id res chain seq x y z
N LYS A 1 -53.33 -29.93 7.28
CA LYS A 1 -52.11 -29.49 8.02
C LYS A 1 -50.95 -29.52 7.02
N LEU A 2 -50.79 -28.46 6.23
CA LEU A 2 -49.78 -28.38 5.18
C LEU A 2 -48.62 -27.56 5.74
N ALA A 3 -47.49 -28.23 5.99
CA ALA A 3 -46.29 -27.59 6.51
C ALA A 3 -45.64 -26.77 5.39
N PHE A 4 -45.76 -25.45 5.46
CA PHE A 4 -44.98 -24.52 4.66
C PHE A 4 -43.57 -24.46 5.23
N VAL A 5 -42.67 -25.30 4.72
CA VAL A 5 -41.23 -25.15 4.98
C VAL A 5 -40.71 -24.16 3.93
N PHE A 6 -40.72 -22.87 4.27
CA PHE A 6 -39.97 -21.86 3.53
C PHE A 6 -38.48 -22.10 3.82
N ALA A 7 -37.80 -22.78 2.90
CA ALA A 7 -36.34 -22.85 2.91
C ALA A 7 -35.79 -21.45 2.57
N LEU A 8 -35.37 -20.71 3.60
CA LEU A 8 -34.56 -19.50 3.44
C LEU A 8 -33.19 -19.91 2.91
N PHE A 9 -33.05 -20.02 1.59
CA PHE A 9 -31.76 -20.04 0.92
C PHE A 9 -31.16 -18.62 0.99
N GLY A 10 -30.60 -18.27 2.15
CA GLY A 10 -29.81 -17.06 2.29
C GLY A 10 -28.52 -17.20 1.48
N CYS A 11 -28.31 -16.34 0.48
CA CYS A 11 -26.99 -16.16 -0.10
C CYS A 11 -26.08 -15.52 0.95
N THR A 12 -25.36 -16.33 1.71
CA THR A 12 -24.32 -15.84 2.63
C THR A 12 -23.17 -15.32 1.79
N ILE A 13 -23.00 -14.00 1.74
CA ILE A 13 -21.76 -13.39 1.25
C ILE A 13 -20.72 -13.65 2.34
N ALA A 14 -19.74 -14.51 2.06
CA ALA A 14 -18.69 -14.86 3.00
C ALA A 14 -17.42 -14.08 2.68
N LEU A 15 -16.73 -13.61 3.72
CA LEU A 15 -15.37 -13.06 3.60
C LEU A 15 -14.45 -14.12 3.00
N ARG A 16 -13.59 -13.71 2.06
CA ARG A 16 -12.65 -14.61 1.38
C ARG A 16 -11.26 -14.05 1.56
N ASP A 17 -10.34 -14.90 2.05
CA ASP A 17 -8.93 -14.58 2.03
C ASP A 17 -8.48 -14.42 0.57
N GLN A 18 -7.88 -13.27 0.28
CA GLN A 18 -7.29 -12.94 -1.01
C GLN A 18 -5.89 -12.39 -0.79
N SER A 19 -4.99 -12.67 -1.72
CA SER A 19 -3.60 -12.28 -1.61
C SER A 19 -2.99 -11.91 -2.95
N ILE A 20 -1.91 -11.13 -2.91
CA ILE A 20 -1.14 -10.72 -4.07
C ILE A 20 0.33 -10.54 -3.71
N ALA A 21 1.20 -10.78 -4.68
CA ALA A 21 2.63 -10.49 -4.59
C ALA A 21 3.07 -9.68 -5.80
N VAL A 22 3.99 -8.74 -5.59
CA VAL A 22 4.63 -7.93 -6.61
C VAL A 22 6.15 -7.97 -6.47
N THR A 23 6.85 -7.98 -7.58
CA THR A 23 8.31 -7.92 -7.66
C THR A 23 8.73 -6.98 -8.78
N GLY A 24 9.96 -6.46 -8.72
CA GLY A 24 10.51 -5.65 -9.80
C GLY A 24 11.85 -5.03 -9.44
N THR A 25 12.30 -4.09 -10.27
CA THR A 25 13.51 -3.28 -10.07
C THR A 25 13.21 -1.81 -10.30
N LEU A 26 13.61 -0.94 -9.36
CA LEU A 26 13.49 0.50 -9.48
C LEU A 26 14.85 1.12 -9.84
N LEU A 27 14.84 2.02 -10.81
CA LEU A 27 16.00 2.79 -11.24
C LEU A 27 15.74 4.29 -11.00
N CYS A 28 16.82 5.03 -10.81
CA CYS A 28 16.84 6.49 -10.89
C CYS A 28 17.89 6.86 -11.94
N GLY A 29 17.41 7.04 -13.17
CA GLY A 29 18.28 7.19 -14.34
C GLY A 29 19.09 5.95 -14.62
N GLY A 30 20.40 6.14 -14.82
CA GLY A 30 21.32 5.04 -15.09
C GLY A 30 21.70 4.20 -13.87
N LYS A 31 21.15 4.48 -12.68
CA LYS A 31 21.55 3.84 -11.42
C LYS A 31 20.39 3.10 -10.75
N PRO A 32 20.67 2.01 -10.02
CA PRO A 32 19.68 1.40 -9.13
C PRO A 32 19.16 2.41 -8.10
N ALA A 33 17.84 2.43 -7.90
CA ALA A 33 17.22 3.24 -6.86
C ALA A 33 17.18 2.41 -5.56
N SER A 34 18.26 2.47 -4.79
CA SER A 34 18.43 1.74 -3.52
C SER A 34 17.78 2.43 -2.33
N GLU A 35 17.35 1.66 -1.33
CA GLU A 35 16.74 2.17 -0.08
C GLU A 35 15.50 3.04 -0.33
N VAL A 36 14.77 2.79 -1.42
CA VAL A 36 13.53 3.47 -1.74
C VAL A 36 12.38 2.83 -0.98
N ARG A 37 11.62 3.64 -0.25
CA ARG A 37 10.47 3.15 0.54
C ARG A 37 9.35 2.73 -0.39
N ILE A 38 8.84 1.52 -0.15
CA ILE A 38 7.78 0.92 -0.95
C ILE A 38 6.69 0.32 -0.06
N LYS A 39 5.46 0.32 -0.57
CA LYS A 39 4.31 -0.25 0.14
C LYS A 39 3.36 -0.94 -0.81
N LEU A 40 2.76 -2.02 -0.36
CA LEU A 40 1.65 -2.70 -1.00
C LEU A 40 0.40 -2.42 -0.17
N TRP A 41 -0.58 -1.77 -0.79
CA TRP A 41 -1.84 -1.40 -0.16
C TRP A 41 -3.00 -2.09 -0.84
N GLU A 42 -4.07 -2.22 -0.08
CA GLU A 42 -5.41 -2.40 -0.59
C GLU A 42 -6.15 -1.05 -0.50
N GLU A 43 -6.54 -0.48 -1.64
CA GLU A 43 -7.35 0.75 -1.70
C GLU A 43 -8.72 0.40 -2.29
N ASP A 44 -9.67 -0.03 -1.47
CA ASP A 44 -11.04 -0.34 -1.93
C ASP A 44 -11.89 0.94 -2.02
N SER A 45 -12.87 0.94 -2.93
CA SER A 45 -13.96 1.93 -2.97
C SER A 45 -15.17 1.49 -2.13
N GLY A 46 -15.09 0.33 -1.46
CA GLY A 46 -16.11 -0.30 -0.63
C GLY A 46 -16.23 0.26 0.80
N PRO A 47 -16.97 -0.44 1.68
CA PRO A 47 -17.20 -0.02 3.06
C PRO A 47 -16.01 -0.27 4.00
N ASP A 48 -15.03 -1.08 3.56
CA ASP A 48 -13.89 -1.51 4.36
C ASP A 48 -12.72 -0.50 4.23
N PRO A 49 -11.94 -0.27 5.31
CA PRO A 49 -10.86 0.72 5.29
C PRO A 49 -9.66 0.24 4.47
N ASP A 50 -8.93 1.19 3.87
CA ASP A 50 -7.66 0.89 3.18
C ASP A 50 -6.67 0.15 4.10
N ASP A 51 -6.21 -1.02 3.65
CA ASP A 51 -5.32 -1.89 4.41
C ASP A 51 -3.88 -1.85 3.89
N LEU A 52 -2.92 -1.76 4.81
CA LEU A 52 -1.50 -1.96 4.48
C LEU A 52 -1.20 -3.46 4.46
N LEU A 53 -0.96 -4.01 3.27
CA LEU A 53 -0.68 -5.44 3.09
C LEU A 53 0.78 -5.78 3.40
N ASP A 54 1.71 -4.96 2.92
CA ASP A 54 3.16 -5.15 3.13
C ASP A 54 3.92 -3.83 2.90
N GLN A 55 5.12 -3.72 3.47
CA GLN A 55 6.01 -2.58 3.24
C GLN A 55 7.49 -2.97 3.37
N GLY A 56 8.34 -2.24 2.67
CA GLY A 56 9.77 -2.47 2.71
C GLY A 56 10.57 -1.38 2.02
N TYR A 57 11.80 -1.72 1.69
CA TYR A 57 12.73 -0.88 0.95
C TYR A 57 13.35 -1.69 -0.19
N THR A 58 13.69 -1.01 -1.29
CA THR A 58 14.50 -1.64 -2.35
C THR A 58 15.91 -1.94 -1.86
N ASP A 59 16.49 -3.03 -2.36
CA ASP A 59 17.88 -3.39 -2.05
C ASP A 59 18.91 -2.51 -2.79
N LYS A 60 20.20 -2.84 -2.66
CA LYS A 60 21.30 -2.09 -3.28
C LYS A 60 21.25 -2.12 -4.81
N GLU A 61 20.64 -3.15 -5.37
CA GLU A 61 20.42 -3.35 -6.79
C GLU A 61 19.07 -2.77 -7.25
N GLY A 62 18.34 -2.09 -6.36
CA GLY A 62 17.03 -1.48 -6.65
C GLY A 62 15.89 -2.50 -6.74
N LYS A 63 16.15 -3.77 -6.41
CA LYS A 63 15.14 -4.83 -6.49
C LYS A 63 14.26 -4.82 -5.26
N PHE A 64 13.04 -5.33 -5.45
CA PHE A 64 12.10 -5.53 -4.36
C PHE A 64 11.18 -6.70 -4.62
N ARG A 65 10.59 -7.20 -3.53
CA ARG A 65 9.48 -8.13 -3.53
C ARG A 65 8.60 -7.83 -2.32
N LEU A 66 7.32 -7.61 -2.55
CA LEU A 66 6.30 -7.44 -1.51
C LEU A 66 5.20 -8.46 -1.71
N SER A 67 4.57 -8.89 -0.61
CA SER A 67 3.42 -9.78 -0.66
C SER A 67 2.55 -9.65 0.59
N GLY A 68 1.24 -9.68 0.41
CA GLY A 68 0.30 -9.71 1.52
C GLY A 68 -1.08 -10.17 1.09
N GLY A 69 -1.99 -10.23 2.05
CA GLY A 69 -3.37 -10.62 1.81
C GLY A 69 -4.28 -10.15 2.93
N THR A 70 -5.55 -10.00 2.59
CA THR A 70 -6.62 -9.56 3.49
C THR A 70 -7.88 -10.39 3.22
N ALA A 71 -8.82 -10.37 4.16
CA ALA A 71 -10.08 -11.09 4.07
C ALA A 71 -11.19 -10.12 3.69
N GLU A 72 -11.66 -10.22 2.44
CA GLU A 72 -12.57 -9.23 1.84
C GLU A 72 -13.81 -9.88 1.25
N LEU A 73 -14.91 -9.13 1.20
CA LEU A 73 -16.16 -9.58 0.55
C LEU A 73 -16.07 -9.46 -0.98
N THR A 74 -15.40 -8.42 -1.45
CA THR A 74 -15.17 -8.08 -2.86
C THR A 74 -13.76 -8.45 -3.29
N PRO A 75 -13.48 -8.57 -4.61
CA PRO A 75 -12.12 -8.71 -5.07
C PRO A 75 -11.27 -7.50 -4.69
N ILE A 76 -10.09 -7.76 -4.12
CA ILE A 76 -9.17 -6.71 -3.69
C ILE A 76 -8.74 -5.79 -4.86
N ASP A 77 -8.44 -4.53 -4.55
CA ASP A 77 -7.93 -3.43 -5.38
C ASP A 77 -6.49 -3.05 -4.96
N PRO A 78 -5.51 -3.92 -5.29
CA PRO A 78 -4.15 -3.77 -4.82
C PRO A 78 -3.39 -2.64 -5.51
N VAL A 79 -2.74 -1.79 -4.72
CA VAL A 79 -1.94 -0.64 -5.17
C VAL A 79 -0.52 -0.73 -4.62
N PHE A 80 0.45 -0.81 -5.52
CA PHE A 80 1.87 -0.69 -5.20
C PHE A 80 2.29 0.78 -5.20
N LYS A 81 2.85 1.27 -4.10
CA LYS A 81 3.24 2.67 -3.90
C LYS A 81 4.74 2.78 -3.70
N VAL A 82 5.35 3.72 -4.42
CA VAL A 82 6.78 4.04 -4.35
C VAL A 82 6.94 5.46 -3.83
N TYR A 83 7.78 5.64 -2.82
CA TYR A 83 8.08 6.93 -2.20
C TYR A 83 9.55 7.24 -2.42
N HIS A 84 9.85 8.23 -3.26
CA HIS A 84 11.22 8.48 -3.74
C HIS A 84 11.53 9.97 -3.90
N ASP A 85 12.82 10.28 -3.89
CA ASP A 85 13.35 11.63 -4.10
C ASP A 85 14.21 11.70 -5.39
N CYS A 86 14.06 10.72 -6.29
CA CYS A 86 14.74 10.71 -7.59
C CYS A 86 14.42 11.99 -8.38
N ASP A 87 15.45 12.71 -8.82
CA ASP A 87 15.37 14.01 -9.50
C ASP A 87 14.49 15.08 -8.79
N ASP A 88 14.34 14.97 -7.47
CA ASP A 88 13.41 15.81 -6.70
C ASP A 88 14.08 17.02 -6.01
N GLY A 89 15.41 17.09 -6.04
CA GLY A 89 16.18 18.18 -5.42
C GLY A 89 16.07 18.18 -3.88
N VAL A 90 15.99 19.37 -3.27
CA VAL A 90 15.87 19.53 -1.80
C VAL A 90 14.46 20.05 -1.46
N LEU A 91 13.46 19.23 -1.77
CA LEU A 91 12.06 19.53 -1.47
C LEU A 91 11.59 18.74 -0.23
N PRO A 92 10.75 19.32 0.64
CA PRO A 92 10.26 18.63 1.83
C PRO A 92 9.30 17.49 1.45
N GLY A 93 9.45 16.33 2.07
CA GLY A 93 8.66 15.13 1.72
C GLY A 93 9.22 14.40 0.51
N SER A 94 8.48 13.41 0.01
CA SER A 94 8.91 12.58 -1.12
C SER A 94 7.84 12.49 -2.21
N ARG A 95 8.28 12.34 -3.46
CA ARG A 95 7.38 11.99 -4.59
C ARG A 95 6.77 10.62 -4.31
N LYS A 96 5.49 10.48 -4.61
CA LYS A 96 4.71 9.27 -4.35
C LYS A 96 3.99 8.84 -5.64
N VAL A 97 4.43 7.71 -6.19
CA VAL A 97 3.83 7.10 -7.37
C VAL A 97 2.97 5.91 -6.93
N LYS A 98 1.82 5.75 -7.58
CA LYS A 98 0.88 4.64 -7.36
C LYS A 98 0.74 3.80 -8.62
N PHE A 99 0.89 2.49 -8.48
CA PHE A 99 0.67 1.50 -9.54
C PHE A 99 -0.46 0.57 -9.12
N GLY A 100 -1.59 0.63 -9.83
CA GLY A 100 -2.63 -0.38 -9.68
C GLY A 100 -2.14 -1.72 -10.22
N LEU A 101 -2.19 -2.76 -9.39
CA LEU A 101 -1.76 -4.09 -9.79
C LEU A 101 -2.89 -4.83 -10.52
N PRO A 102 -2.61 -5.66 -11.53
CA PRO A 102 -3.67 -6.31 -12.29
C PRO A 102 -4.44 -7.31 -11.42
N LYS A 103 -5.78 -7.20 -11.41
CA LYS A 103 -6.66 -8.13 -10.67
C LYS A 103 -6.46 -9.59 -11.07
N SER A 104 -5.96 -9.86 -12.28
CA SER A 104 -5.62 -11.21 -12.73
C SER A 104 -4.47 -11.85 -11.95
N TYR A 105 -3.72 -11.12 -11.12
CA TYR A 105 -2.67 -11.65 -10.25
C TYR A 105 -3.12 -11.89 -8.80
N ILE A 106 -4.36 -11.53 -8.45
CA ILE A 106 -4.97 -11.89 -7.17
C ILE A 106 -5.15 -13.40 -7.10
N THR A 107 -4.90 -13.97 -5.93
CA THR A 107 -5.06 -15.39 -5.62
C THR A 107 -5.95 -15.60 -4.41
N GLN A 108 -6.63 -16.74 -4.37
CA GLN A 108 -7.42 -17.13 -3.21
C GLN A 108 -6.51 -17.69 -2.11
N GLY A 109 -6.82 -17.37 -0.87
CA GLY A 109 -6.04 -17.76 0.30
C GLY A 109 -5.09 -16.66 0.77
N LYS A 110 -4.52 -16.87 1.96
CA LYS A 110 -3.67 -15.89 2.67
C LYS A 110 -2.30 -15.67 2.04
N THR A 111 -1.81 -16.65 1.28
CA THR A 111 -0.48 -16.62 0.68
C THR A 111 -0.60 -16.64 -0.84
N PRO A 112 0.09 -15.71 -1.55
CA PRO A 112 -0.04 -15.63 -2.99
C PRO A 112 0.66 -16.78 -3.70
N THR A 113 -0.03 -17.40 -4.65
CA THR A 113 0.50 -18.52 -5.45
C THR A 113 1.17 -18.09 -6.76
N LYS A 114 1.03 -16.81 -7.14
CA LYS A 114 1.71 -16.18 -8.27
C LYS A 114 2.20 -14.80 -7.87
N THR A 115 3.17 -14.28 -8.62
CA THR A 115 3.75 -12.96 -8.39
C THR A 115 3.66 -12.16 -9.68
N PHE A 116 3.19 -10.92 -9.57
CA PHE A 116 3.23 -9.95 -10.66
C PHE A 116 4.63 -9.32 -10.72
N ASP A 117 5.29 -9.45 -11.87
CA ASP A 117 6.55 -8.76 -12.12
C ASP A 117 6.27 -7.46 -12.88
N ILE A 118 6.49 -6.32 -12.22
CA ILE A 118 6.33 -5.00 -12.85
C ILE A 118 7.51 -4.66 -13.78
N GLY A 119 8.55 -5.49 -13.79
CA GLY A 119 9.76 -5.29 -14.57
C GLY A 119 10.66 -4.21 -13.99
N ILE A 120 11.22 -3.39 -14.87
CA ILE A 120 12.14 -2.30 -14.52
C ILE A 120 11.40 -0.97 -14.68
N VAL A 121 11.35 -0.19 -13.61
CA VAL A 121 10.70 1.12 -13.57
C VAL A 121 11.73 2.20 -13.28
N ASN A 122 11.91 3.16 -14.20
CA ASN A 122 12.77 4.32 -13.98
C ASN A 122 11.95 5.50 -13.40
N LEU A 123 12.32 5.91 -12.19
CA LEU A 123 11.67 6.94 -11.37
C LEU A 123 11.99 8.39 -11.80
N GLU A 124 12.87 8.59 -12.79
CA GLU A 124 12.99 9.89 -13.49
C GLU A 124 11.70 10.23 -14.23
N THR A 125 10.94 9.21 -14.63
CA THR A 125 9.66 9.39 -15.33
C THR A 125 8.71 10.19 -14.44
N ILE A 126 8.08 11.21 -15.02
CA ILE A 126 6.99 11.94 -14.37
C ILE A 126 5.69 11.17 -14.60
N PHE A 127 5.18 10.54 -13.55
CA PHE A 127 3.95 9.76 -13.63
C PHE A 127 2.73 10.66 -13.54
N LYS A 128 1.71 10.34 -14.35
CA LYS A 128 0.41 11.03 -14.26
C LYS A 128 -0.21 10.73 -12.89
N ASN A 129 -0.70 11.77 -12.21
CA ASN A 129 -1.23 11.70 -10.84
C ASN A 129 -0.19 11.31 -9.77
N GLU A 130 1.09 11.57 -10.01
CA GLU A 130 2.08 11.52 -8.95
C GLU A 130 1.72 12.51 -7.83
N GLU A 131 1.77 12.03 -6.59
CA GLU A 131 1.48 12.78 -5.38
C GLU A 131 2.79 13.15 -4.65
N ARG A 132 2.68 13.94 -3.57
CA ARG A 132 3.79 14.21 -2.66
C ARG A 132 3.41 13.87 -1.22
N GLU A 133 4.17 12.98 -0.57
CA GLU A 133 3.99 12.67 0.85
C GLU A 133 4.85 13.61 1.70
N MET A 134 4.22 14.50 2.47
CA MET A 134 4.92 15.42 3.36
C MET A 134 5.31 14.73 4.67
N ILE A 135 6.57 14.85 5.09
CA ILE A 135 6.99 14.48 6.45
C ILE A 135 6.54 15.59 7.40
N VAL A 136 5.33 15.46 7.94
CA VAL A 136 4.88 16.39 8.98
C VAL A 136 5.54 15.99 10.29
N SER A 137 6.50 16.79 10.76
CA SER A 137 7.10 16.55 12.08
C SER A 137 6.00 16.57 13.16
N LYS A 138 6.09 15.69 14.17
CA LYS A 138 5.16 15.68 15.31
C LYS A 138 5.04 17.06 15.97
N ARG A 139 6.06 17.92 15.86
CA ARG A 139 6.07 19.31 16.32
C ARG A 139 5.07 20.19 15.56
N SER A 140 4.89 19.98 14.25
CA SER A 140 3.89 20.68 13.43
C SER A 140 2.45 20.24 13.73
N LEU A 141 2.23 18.97 14.09
CA LEU A 141 0.91 18.49 14.56
C LEU A 141 0.58 18.99 15.96
N ARG A 142 1.61 19.14 16.83
CA ARG A 142 1.46 19.72 18.17
C ARG A 142 1.09 21.20 18.12
N PHE A 143 1.57 21.96 17.14
CA PHE A 143 1.19 23.37 16.97
C PHE A 143 -0.26 23.54 16.50
N ARG A 144 -0.79 22.60 15.70
CA ARG A 144 -2.22 22.59 15.31
C ARG A 144 -3.15 22.10 16.42
N ARG A 145 -2.67 21.26 17.35
CA ARG A 145 -3.44 20.77 18.51
C ARG A 145 -3.18 21.54 19.80
N GLY A 146 -2.18 22.42 19.83
CA GLY A 146 -1.67 23.13 21.00
C GLY A 146 -2.53 24.31 21.47
N GLY A 147 -3.85 24.17 21.40
CA GLY A 147 -4.82 25.05 22.07
C GLY A 147 -5.37 24.46 23.37
N VAL A 148 -4.90 23.30 23.83
CA VAL A 148 -5.29 22.71 25.12
C VAL A 148 -4.04 22.20 25.83
N ASN A 149 -3.79 22.79 27.01
CA ASN A 149 -2.73 22.41 27.94
C ASN A 149 -3.01 21.01 28.48
N GLU A 150 -2.00 20.14 28.50
CA GLU A 150 -1.95 19.02 29.44
C GLU A 150 -0.51 18.58 29.65
N GLU A 151 -0.28 18.08 30.86
CA GLU A 151 0.96 18.08 31.61
C GLU A 151 2.13 17.28 31.01
N MET A 152 3.29 17.78 31.39
CA MET A 152 4.61 17.21 31.31
C MET A 152 4.70 15.89 32.09
N ASP A 153 5.13 14.81 31.43
CA ASP A 153 5.86 13.72 32.08
C ASP A 153 7.05 13.31 31.22
N ASP A 154 8.12 13.04 31.93
CA ASP A 154 9.51 13.02 31.54
C ASP A 154 9.97 11.58 31.24
N THR A 155 11.15 11.44 30.65
CA THR A 155 11.96 10.21 30.53
C THR A 155 11.58 9.12 29.52
N ALA A 156 12.38 9.04 28.44
CA ALA A 156 13.11 7.82 28.06
C ALA A 156 14.18 8.13 26.98
N VAL A 157 15.43 8.23 27.47
CA VAL A 157 16.75 8.23 26.80
C VAL A 157 17.10 9.39 25.86
#